data_AF-A0A6I4MDF6-F1
#
_entry.id   AF-A0A6I4MDF6-F1
#
_cell.length_a   1.000
_cell.length_b   1.000
_cell.length_c   1.000
_cell.angle_alpha   90.00
_cell.angle_beta   90.00
_cell.angle_gamma   90.00
#
_symmetry.space_group_name_H-M   'P 1'
#
loop_
_entity.id
_entity.type
_entity.pdbx_description
1 polymer ?
#
loop_
_entity_poly.entity_id
_entity_poly.type
_entity_poly.pdbx_seq_one_letter_code
_entity_poly.pdbx_strand_id
1 'polypeptide(L)'
;MIEARDTGSPAAGRDGAGKDFWPEDKPRRNLPNPKLLYGGAAALVAVVVIAVVAVVVLGGGGGGDKPAAKALPTAYTPDFSGDGFSKIAQRTADSRAITEGEAFSADAKTLKQGKYTMTLAASDLTSDCKSATWGARLQGDLAKYGCTQVVRGAYVSPDKKYVGQFMVVNLASQDGSAQVLRDLDRATGAGWLTPLQPKGVASFGPGFTAAYASVYGHYAVVTWVERAGGARPDSLNEMIDVSLVVENAGDFLYQRLDLAGNGAS
;
A
#
# COMPACT_ATOMS: atom_id res chain seq x y z
N MET A 1 -40.22 34.98 -14.65
CA MET A 1 -41.04 35.75 -13.70
C MET A 1 -42.45 35.83 -14.30
N ILE A 2 -43.35 34.93 -13.95
CA ILE A 2 -44.80 35.04 -14.20
C ILE A 2 -45.49 34.35 -13.01
N GLU A 3 -46.25 35.14 -12.26
CA GLU A 3 -47.04 34.76 -11.10
C GLU A 3 -48.40 34.17 -11.48
N ALA A 4 -48.91 33.37 -10.53
CA ALA A 4 -50.28 33.23 -10.06
C ALA A 4 -51.46 33.29 -11.04
N ARG A 5 -52.26 32.22 -11.01
CA ARG A 5 -53.73 32.32 -11.01
C ARG A 5 -54.34 31.31 -10.04
N ASP A 6 -54.84 31.86 -8.94
CA ASP A 6 -55.91 31.28 -8.14
C ASP A 6 -57.26 31.82 -8.66
N THR A 7 -58.34 31.25 -8.15
CA THR A 7 -59.73 31.72 -8.04
C THR A 7 -60.78 31.05 -8.92
N GLY A 8 -61.59 30.23 -8.25
CA GLY A 8 -62.90 29.72 -8.64
C GLY A 8 -63.72 29.36 -7.40
N SER A 9 -64.16 30.38 -6.64
CA SER A 9 -65.21 30.35 -5.60
C SER A 9 -66.60 30.00 -6.21
N PRO A 10 -67.74 29.74 -5.49
CA PRO A 10 -68.07 30.23 -4.13
C PRO A 10 -69.03 29.37 -3.22
N ALA A 11 -69.30 29.95 -2.03
CA ALA A 11 -70.57 30.02 -1.28
C ALA A 11 -71.00 28.94 -0.24
N ALA A 12 -70.66 29.29 1.01
CA ALA A 12 -71.37 29.23 2.31
C ALA A 12 -72.82 28.70 2.48
N GLY A 13 -73.04 28.07 3.64
CA GLY A 13 -74.31 27.94 4.38
C GLY A 13 -74.27 26.77 5.39
N ARG A 14 -73.77 26.96 6.63
CA ARG A 14 -74.53 27.12 7.89
C ARG A 14 -75.66 26.10 8.11
N ASP A 15 -75.50 25.18 9.07
CA ASP A 15 -76.27 25.12 10.33
C ASP A 15 -76.18 23.75 11.05
N GLY A 16 -76.14 23.80 12.39
CA GLY A 16 -76.94 22.89 13.22
C GLY A 16 -76.40 21.50 13.58
N ALA A 17 -75.83 21.42 14.78
CA ALA A 17 -76.14 20.45 15.84
C ALA A 17 -76.28 18.93 15.52
N GLY A 18 -75.40 18.15 16.14
CA GLY A 18 -75.83 17.05 17.01
C GLY A 18 -75.71 15.61 16.49
N LYS A 19 -74.91 14.84 17.24
CA LYS A 19 -74.99 13.40 17.53
C LYS A 19 -74.30 12.41 16.57
N ASP A 20 -73.22 11.86 17.11
CA ASP A 20 -72.94 10.42 17.30
C ASP A 20 -72.93 9.51 16.05
N PHE A 21 -71.73 9.27 15.50
CA PHE A 21 -71.42 7.98 14.88
C PHE A 21 -69.89 7.73 14.79
N TRP A 22 -69.32 7.13 15.83
CA TRP A 22 -68.02 6.44 15.76
C TRP A 22 -68.17 5.04 16.35
N PRO A 23 -67.70 4.00 15.65
CA PRO A 23 -67.33 2.73 16.29
C PRO A 23 -65.83 2.72 16.61
N GLU A 24 -65.53 2.63 17.91
CA GLU A 24 -64.29 2.12 18.52
C GLU A 24 -64.18 0.59 18.22
N ASP A 25 -63.06 -0.15 18.17
CA ASP A 25 -61.73 -0.07 18.77
C ASP A 25 -60.72 -0.89 17.92
N LYS A 26 -59.44 -0.50 17.90
CA LYS A 26 -58.30 -1.39 17.54
C LYS A 26 -57.20 -1.29 18.61
N PRO A 27 -56.50 -2.40 18.92
CA PRO A 27 -55.78 -2.56 20.18
C PRO A 27 -54.51 -1.72 20.28
N ARG A 28 -54.31 -1.13 21.47
CA ARG A 28 -53.07 -0.45 21.90
C ARG A 28 -51.88 -1.41 21.83
N ARG A 29 -50.90 -1.06 21.01
CA ARG A 29 -49.59 -1.72 20.99
C ARG A 29 -48.77 -1.21 22.21
N ASN A 30 -48.41 -2.12 23.11
CA ASN A 30 -47.56 -1.85 24.26
C ASN A 30 -46.18 -1.33 23.82
N LEU A 31 -45.84 -0.11 24.23
CA LEU A 31 -44.48 0.44 24.14
C LEU A 31 -43.67 -0.02 25.37
N PRO A 32 -42.45 -0.56 25.20
CA PRO A 32 -41.62 -0.97 26.32
C PRO A 32 -41.00 0.23 27.08
N ASN A 33 -40.77 0.00 28.37
CA ASN A 33 -40.43 0.95 29.43
C ASN A 33 -39.06 1.67 29.19
N PRO A 34 -38.97 3.01 29.31
CA PRO A 34 -37.77 3.81 28.99
C PRO A 34 -36.51 3.58 29.86
N LYS A 35 -36.57 2.73 30.89
CA LYS A 35 -35.40 2.43 31.75
C LYS A 35 -34.40 1.42 31.15
N LEU A 36 -34.74 0.75 30.04
CA LEU A 36 -33.86 -0.22 29.36
C LEU A 36 -32.86 0.40 28.36
N LEU A 37 -33.01 1.68 28.02
CA LEU A 37 -32.17 2.34 27.00
C LEU A 37 -30.86 2.92 27.55
N TYR A 38 -30.76 3.15 28.87
CA TYR A 38 -29.52 3.65 29.49
C TYR A 38 -28.59 2.53 30.01
N GLY A 39 -29.09 1.30 30.20
CA GLY A 39 -28.26 0.15 30.57
C GLY A 39 -27.49 -0.47 29.38
N GLY A 40 -28.06 -0.40 28.17
CA GLY A 40 -27.42 -0.94 26.96
C GLY A 40 -26.25 -0.10 26.45
N ALA A 41 -26.31 1.22 26.60
CA ALA A 41 -25.26 2.13 26.14
C ALA A 41 -23.97 2.03 26.98
N ALA A 42 -24.10 1.87 28.31
CA ALA A 42 -22.94 1.73 29.20
C ALA A 42 -22.21 0.38 29.00
N ALA A 43 -22.96 -0.70 28.78
CA ALA A 43 -22.38 -2.02 28.49
C ALA A 43 -21.65 -2.07 27.14
N LEU A 44 -22.20 -1.42 26.10
CA LEU A 44 -21.54 -1.33 24.80
C LEU A 44 -20.25 -0.50 24.83
N VAL A 45 -20.25 0.64 25.53
CA VAL A 45 -19.03 1.45 25.69
C VAL A 45 -17.97 0.69 26.50
N ALA A 46 -18.37 -0.02 27.56
CA ALA A 46 -17.44 -0.85 28.33
C ALA A 46 -16.85 -2.01 27.49
N VAL A 47 -17.64 -2.68 26.66
CA VAL A 47 -17.15 -3.74 25.76
C VAL A 47 -16.20 -3.18 24.70
N VAL A 48 -16.48 -2.00 24.13
CA VAL A 48 -15.58 -1.35 23.16
C VAL A 48 -14.28 -0.92 23.83
N VAL A 49 -14.33 -0.35 25.04
CA VAL A 49 -13.13 0.04 25.79
C VAL A 49 -12.31 -1.20 26.20
N ILE A 50 -12.95 -2.29 26.64
CA ILE A 50 -12.26 -3.55 26.94
C ILE A 50 -11.65 -4.17 25.68
N ALA A 51 -12.33 -4.11 24.53
CA ALA A 51 -11.79 -4.59 23.26
C ALA A 51 -10.59 -3.74 22.81
N VAL A 52 -10.64 -2.42 22.95
CA VAL A 52 -9.53 -1.51 22.63
C VAL A 52 -8.36 -1.72 23.60
N VAL A 53 -8.62 -1.86 24.90
CA VAL A 53 -7.59 -2.16 25.90
C VAL A 53 -7.01 -3.56 25.68
N ALA A 54 -7.81 -4.55 25.30
CA ALA A 54 -7.32 -5.88 24.94
C ALA A 54 -6.42 -5.84 23.70
N VAL A 55 -6.76 -5.06 22.67
CA VAL A 55 -5.90 -4.89 21.48
C VAL A 55 -4.58 -4.18 21.85
N VAL A 56 -4.62 -3.20 22.76
CA VAL A 56 -3.42 -2.44 23.16
C VAL A 56 -2.54 -3.23 24.14
N VAL A 57 -3.12 -4.03 25.03
CA VAL A 57 -2.39 -4.80 26.06
C VAL A 57 -1.95 -6.18 25.53
N LEU A 58 -2.72 -6.83 24.64
CA LEU A 58 -2.29 -8.06 23.95
C LEU A 58 -1.36 -7.78 22.75
N GLY A 59 -1.25 -6.52 22.31
CA GLY A 59 -0.26 -6.08 21.33
C GLY A 59 1.14 -5.86 21.90
N GLY A 60 1.26 -5.77 23.24
CA GLY A 60 2.48 -5.45 23.96
C GLY A 60 3.01 -6.60 24.81
N GLY A 61 3.55 -7.65 24.19
CA GLY A 61 4.29 -8.67 24.92
C GLY A 61 4.48 -9.97 24.15
N GLY A 62 5.64 -10.16 23.54
CA GLY A 62 6.04 -11.44 22.97
C GLY A 62 7.02 -11.28 21.81
N GLY A 63 8.31 -11.46 22.12
CA GLY A 63 9.35 -11.64 21.12
C GLY A 63 9.10 -12.93 20.34
N GLY A 64 8.77 -12.78 19.07
CA GLY A 64 8.63 -13.82 18.06
C GLY A 64 8.53 -13.10 16.73
N ASP A 65 9.21 -13.61 15.70
CA ASP A 65 9.17 -13.06 14.35
C ASP A 65 7.71 -13.00 13.88
N LYS A 66 7.08 -11.83 14.07
CA LYS A 66 5.77 -11.55 13.50
C LYS A 66 5.95 -11.67 11.99
N PRO A 67 5.07 -12.43 11.28
CA PRO A 67 5.06 -12.40 9.84
C PRO A 67 5.08 -10.94 9.40
N ALA A 68 6.01 -10.58 8.52
CA ALA A 68 6.01 -9.25 7.93
C ALA A 68 4.56 -8.98 7.50
N ALA A 69 3.97 -7.92 8.05
CA ALA A 69 2.56 -7.62 7.82
C ALA A 69 2.33 -7.60 6.30
N LYS A 70 1.14 -8.04 5.86
CA LYS A 70 0.67 -7.89 4.47
C LYS A 70 0.43 -6.41 4.17
N ALA A 71 1.52 -5.64 4.23
CA ALA A 71 1.53 -4.21 4.05
C ALA A 71 1.34 -3.92 2.56
N LEU A 72 0.58 -2.86 2.30
CA LEU A 72 0.30 -2.35 0.97
C LEU A 72 0.58 -0.85 0.96
N PRO A 73 1.02 -0.30 -0.17
CA PRO A 73 1.19 1.13 -0.29
C PRO A 73 -0.13 1.88 -0.14
N THR A 74 -0.07 3.06 0.48
CA THR A 74 -1.22 3.98 0.46
C THR A 74 -1.36 4.64 -0.91
N ALA A 75 -0.24 5.08 -1.48
CA ALA A 75 -0.15 5.62 -2.84
C ALA A 75 0.76 4.74 -3.70
N TYR A 76 0.33 4.40 -4.92
CA TYR A 76 1.10 3.60 -5.87
C TYR A 76 1.15 4.29 -7.23
N THR A 77 2.35 4.47 -7.76
CA THR A 77 2.59 5.10 -9.06
C THR A 77 3.49 4.22 -9.92
N PRO A 78 2.92 3.42 -10.83
CA PRO A 78 3.70 2.63 -11.78
C PRO A 78 4.06 3.42 -13.05
N ASP A 79 5.26 3.20 -13.56
CA ASP A 79 5.71 3.54 -14.91
C ASP A 79 5.97 2.26 -15.71
N PHE A 80 5.26 2.13 -16.83
CA PHE A 80 5.33 0.97 -17.72
C PHE A 80 6.17 1.21 -18.97
N SER A 81 6.71 2.43 -19.17
CA SER A 81 7.37 2.84 -20.41
C SER A 81 8.54 1.91 -20.77
N GLY A 82 9.38 1.58 -19.78
CA GLY A 82 10.64 0.89 -20.03
C GLY A 82 11.66 1.76 -20.77
N ASP A 83 11.43 3.07 -20.85
CA ASP A 83 12.24 3.99 -21.62
C ASP A 83 13.69 3.98 -21.10
N GLY A 84 14.64 3.91 -22.04
CA GLY A 84 16.07 3.82 -21.74
C GLY A 84 16.61 2.41 -21.46
N PHE A 85 15.76 1.41 -21.23
CA PHE A 85 16.21 0.05 -20.85
C PHE A 85 16.00 -1.04 -21.91
N SER A 86 15.71 -0.66 -23.16
CA SER A 86 15.38 -1.59 -24.24
C SER A 86 16.47 -2.63 -24.54
N LYS A 87 17.76 -2.30 -24.33
CA LYS A 87 18.88 -3.24 -24.53
C LYS A 87 18.88 -4.41 -23.54
N ILE A 88 18.22 -4.25 -22.39
CA ILE A 88 18.02 -5.31 -21.40
C ILE A 88 16.54 -5.67 -21.25
N ALA A 89 15.73 -5.45 -22.28
CA ALA A 89 14.31 -5.81 -22.29
C ALA A 89 14.09 -7.34 -22.16
N GLN A 90 15.08 -8.15 -22.52
CA GLN A 90 15.04 -9.60 -22.38
C GLN A 90 16.18 -10.06 -21.50
N ARG A 91 15.93 -10.99 -20.57
CA ARG A 91 16.99 -11.56 -19.73
C ARG A 91 18.06 -12.27 -20.54
N THR A 92 17.73 -12.78 -21.72
CA THR A 92 18.74 -13.39 -22.61
C THR A 92 19.81 -12.38 -23.07
N ALA A 93 19.51 -11.08 -23.10
CA ALA A 93 20.47 -10.02 -23.39
C ALA A 93 21.28 -9.58 -22.15
N ASP A 94 20.85 -9.97 -20.94
CA ASP A 94 21.56 -9.73 -19.68
C ASP A 94 21.41 -10.97 -18.77
N SER A 95 22.06 -12.05 -19.17
CA SER A 95 21.81 -13.40 -18.61
C SER A 95 22.50 -13.68 -17.28
N ARG A 96 23.37 -12.76 -16.82
CA ARG A 96 24.13 -12.93 -15.58
C ARG A 96 23.18 -12.84 -14.39
N ALA A 97 23.26 -13.78 -13.46
CA ALA A 97 22.52 -13.69 -12.21
C ALA A 97 22.96 -12.44 -11.41
N ILE A 98 22.02 -11.81 -10.71
CA ILE A 98 22.33 -10.73 -9.77
C ILE A 98 23.12 -11.30 -8.61
N THR A 99 24.16 -10.57 -8.18
CA THR A 99 24.97 -10.91 -7.02
C THR A 99 24.73 -9.94 -5.86
N GLU A 100 25.07 -10.33 -4.64
CA GLU A 100 25.01 -9.38 -3.51
C GLU A 100 26.03 -8.24 -3.67
N GLY A 101 27.19 -8.54 -4.26
CA GLY A 101 28.26 -7.57 -4.45
C GLY A 101 27.90 -6.46 -5.45
N GLU A 102 27.08 -6.76 -6.46
CA GLU A 102 26.56 -5.73 -7.37
C GLU A 102 25.38 -4.97 -6.75
N ALA A 103 24.41 -5.68 -6.16
CA ALA A 103 23.17 -5.08 -5.68
C ALA A 103 23.36 -4.24 -4.40
N PHE A 104 24.33 -4.63 -3.58
CA PHE A 104 24.65 -3.97 -2.30
C PHE A 104 26.14 -3.58 -2.25
N SER A 105 26.62 -3.02 -3.37
CA SER A 105 27.98 -2.49 -3.52
C SER A 105 28.31 -1.42 -2.45
N ALA A 106 29.58 -1.01 -2.37
CA ALA A 106 29.99 0.00 -1.40
C ALA A 106 29.19 1.32 -1.53
N ASP A 107 28.89 1.73 -2.76
CA ASP A 107 28.12 2.94 -3.05
C ASP A 107 26.64 2.76 -2.66
N ALA A 108 26.09 1.56 -2.85
CA ALA A 108 24.73 1.21 -2.45
C ALA A 108 24.54 1.11 -0.92
N LYS A 109 25.60 1.20 -0.10
CA LYS A 109 25.47 1.20 1.37
C LYS A 109 24.96 2.52 1.93
N THR A 110 25.24 3.64 1.26
CA THR A 110 24.81 4.97 1.68
C THR A 110 24.41 5.79 0.47
N LEU A 111 23.11 6.03 0.35
CA LEU A 111 22.51 6.78 -0.74
C LEU A 111 22.32 8.24 -0.32
N LYS A 112 22.57 9.17 -1.24
CA LYS A 112 22.46 10.61 -0.99
C LYS A 112 21.87 11.31 -2.20
N GLN A 113 20.84 12.13 -1.97
CA GLN A 113 20.30 13.01 -2.99
C GLN A 113 19.56 14.18 -2.34
N GLY A 114 19.83 15.40 -2.84
CA GLY A 114 19.35 16.62 -2.21
C GLY A 114 19.75 16.69 -0.73
N LYS A 115 18.75 16.86 0.15
CA LYS A 115 18.94 16.92 1.61
C LYS A 115 18.88 15.56 2.31
N TYR A 116 18.53 14.50 1.60
CA TYR A 116 18.28 13.19 2.21
C TYR A 116 19.52 12.31 2.10
N THR A 117 19.78 11.57 3.18
CA THR A 117 20.80 10.52 3.25
C THR A 117 20.12 9.29 3.84
N MET A 118 20.37 8.13 3.23
CA MET A 118 19.74 6.87 3.57
C MET A 118 20.81 5.78 3.62
N THR A 119 20.88 5.02 4.71
CA THR A 119 21.89 3.95 4.90
C THR A 119 21.22 2.58 4.88
N LEU A 120 21.84 1.62 4.19
CA LEU A 120 21.36 0.23 4.12
C LEU A 120 21.36 -0.40 5.52
N ALA A 121 20.19 -0.79 5.99
CA ALA A 121 19.96 -1.34 7.33
C ALA A 121 19.59 -2.83 7.31
N ALA A 122 19.05 -3.33 6.20
CA ALA A 122 18.84 -4.75 5.95
C ALA A 122 18.87 -5.01 4.44
N SER A 123 19.29 -6.21 4.05
CA SER A 123 19.36 -6.65 2.66
C SER A 123 18.99 -8.12 2.54
N ASP A 124 18.46 -8.50 1.40
CA ASP A 124 18.11 -9.87 1.05
C ASP A 124 18.20 -10.06 -0.47
N LEU A 125 18.76 -11.19 -0.89
CA LEU A 125 18.79 -11.64 -2.27
C LEU A 125 18.37 -13.12 -2.28
N THR A 126 17.20 -13.40 -2.87
CA THR A 126 16.64 -14.76 -2.90
C THR A 126 16.33 -15.20 -4.32
N SER A 127 16.55 -16.48 -4.60
CA SER A 127 16.05 -17.14 -5.81
C SER A 127 14.64 -17.73 -5.63
N ASP A 128 14.14 -17.82 -4.40
CA ASP A 128 12.76 -18.18 -4.11
C ASP A 128 11.88 -16.91 -4.12
N CYS A 129 11.40 -16.52 -5.30
CA CYS A 129 10.55 -15.34 -5.46
C CYS A 129 9.26 -15.40 -4.62
N LYS A 130 8.79 -16.59 -4.23
CA LYS A 130 7.60 -16.72 -3.38
C LYS A 130 7.88 -16.35 -1.93
N SER A 131 9.09 -16.57 -1.42
CA SER A 131 9.47 -16.15 -0.05
C SER A 131 9.54 -14.63 0.12
N ALA A 132 9.80 -13.90 -0.98
CA ALA A 132 9.87 -12.45 -0.99
C ALA A 132 8.55 -11.76 -1.34
N THR A 133 7.46 -12.51 -1.54
CA THR A 133 6.16 -11.99 -1.96
C THR A 133 5.00 -12.66 -1.24
N TRP A 134 3.82 -12.06 -1.31
CA TRP A 134 2.58 -12.70 -0.88
C TRP A 134 1.47 -12.45 -1.89
N GLY A 135 0.44 -13.29 -1.86
CA GLY A 135 -0.69 -13.23 -2.80
C GLY A 135 -0.55 -14.26 -3.92
N ALA A 136 -1.54 -15.15 -4.03
CA ALA A 136 -1.46 -16.30 -4.93
C ALA A 136 -1.42 -15.89 -6.41
N ARG A 137 -2.10 -14.80 -6.77
CA ARG A 137 -2.13 -14.30 -8.15
C ARG A 137 -0.76 -13.73 -8.55
N LEU A 138 -0.18 -12.85 -7.72
CA LEU A 138 1.18 -12.34 -7.95
C LEU A 138 2.20 -13.48 -8.03
N GLN A 139 2.16 -14.43 -7.09
CA GLN A 139 3.10 -15.57 -7.11
C GLN A 139 2.92 -16.48 -8.32
N GLY A 140 1.69 -16.61 -8.85
CA GLY A 140 1.41 -17.31 -10.10
C GLY A 140 1.99 -16.59 -11.30
N ASP A 141 1.78 -15.28 -11.40
CA ASP A 141 2.32 -14.47 -12.50
C ASP A 141 3.86 -14.40 -12.42
N LEU A 142 4.47 -14.30 -11.23
CA LEU A 142 5.94 -14.42 -11.08
C LEU A 142 6.49 -15.73 -11.64
N ALA A 143 5.83 -16.86 -11.38
CA ALA A 143 6.23 -18.14 -11.95
C ALA A 143 6.04 -18.18 -13.48
N LYS A 144 4.90 -17.67 -13.97
CA LYS A 144 4.57 -17.61 -15.39
C LYS A 144 5.56 -16.76 -16.20
N TYR A 145 5.97 -15.61 -15.66
CA TYR A 145 6.92 -14.69 -16.29
C TYR A 145 8.38 -15.00 -15.94
N GLY A 146 8.63 -16.16 -15.34
CA GLY A 146 9.96 -16.72 -15.16
C GLY A 146 10.82 -15.93 -14.18
N CYS A 147 10.26 -15.51 -13.05
CA CYS A 147 11.03 -14.89 -11.96
C CYS A 147 12.17 -15.81 -11.51
N THR A 148 13.38 -15.28 -11.46
CA THR A 148 14.57 -16.03 -11.00
C THR A 148 15.17 -15.48 -9.72
N GLN A 149 15.01 -14.18 -9.45
CA GLN A 149 15.59 -13.52 -8.29
C GLN A 149 14.72 -12.36 -7.82
N VAL A 150 14.71 -12.15 -6.51
CA VAL A 150 14.19 -10.93 -5.88
C VAL A 150 15.29 -10.31 -5.02
N VAL A 151 15.65 -9.06 -5.31
CA VAL A 151 16.54 -8.21 -4.51
C VAL A 151 15.66 -7.38 -3.59
N ARG A 152 16.02 -7.26 -2.31
CA ARG A 152 15.37 -6.34 -1.36
C ARG A 152 16.42 -5.64 -0.50
N GLY A 153 16.36 -4.33 -0.42
CA GLY A 153 17.13 -3.51 0.49
C GLY A 153 16.21 -2.61 1.32
N ALA A 154 16.45 -2.52 2.63
CA ALA A 154 15.82 -1.53 3.48
C ALA A 154 16.84 -0.48 3.90
N TYR A 155 16.48 0.76 3.69
CA TYR A 155 17.30 1.94 3.91
C TYR A 155 16.67 2.82 4.98
N VAL A 156 17.48 3.39 5.86
CA VAL A 156 17.03 4.18 6.99
C VAL A 156 17.79 5.50 7.03
N SER A 157 17.09 6.61 7.27
CA SER A 157 17.75 7.91 7.47
C SER A 157 18.53 7.96 8.79
N PRO A 158 19.61 8.76 8.91
CA PRO A 158 20.37 8.87 10.15
C PRO A 158 19.54 9.26 11.38
N ASP A 159 18.51 10.08 11.19
CA ASP A 159 17.57 10.50 12.25
C ASP A 159 16.42 9.51 12.48
N LYS A 160 16.42 8.38 11.76
CA LYS A 160 15.42 7.30 11.79
C LYS A 160 13.99 7.74 11.49
N LYS A 161 13.81 8.90 10.86
CA LYS A 161 12.49 9.41 10.47
C LYS A 161 11.99 8.84 9.15
N TYR A 162 12.88 8.31 8.32
CA TYR A 162 12.51 7.75 7.03
C TYR A 162 13.00 6.31 6.92
N VAL A 163 12.15 5.49 6.33
CA VAL A 163 12.48 4.12 5.92
C VAL A 163 12.08 3.98 4.46
N GLY A 164 13.01 3.47 3.66
CA GLY A 164 12.82 3.16 2.25
C GLY A 164 13.07 1.70 1.97
N GLN A 165 12.26 1.10 1.12
CA GLN A 165 12.45 -0.24 0.58
C GLN A 165 12.82 -0.09 -0.89
N PHE A 166 13.90 -0.72 -1.31
CA PHE A 166 14.25 -0.87 -2.70
C PHE A 166 14.12 -2.35 -3.06
N MET A 167 13.37 -2.67 -4.10
CA MET A 167 13.07 -4.05 -4.47
C MET A 167 13.17 -4.23 -5.98
N VAL A 168 13.80 -5.32 -6.41
CA VAL A 168 13.94 -5.65 -7.84
C VAL A 168 13.50 -7.09 -8.05
N VAL A 169 12.64 -7.32 -9.04
CA VAL A 169 12.23 -8.66 -9.48
C VAL A 169 12.86 -8.92 -10.85
N ASN A 170 13.70 -9.96 -10.94
CA ASN A 170 14.34 -10.40 -12.18
C ASN A 170 13.42 -11.38 -12.92
N LEU A 171 12.90 -10.98 -14.09
CA LEU A 171 11.91 -11.71 -14.87
C LEU A 171 12.49 -12.14 -16.22
N ALA A 172 11.75 -12.91 -17.02
CA ALA A 172 12.23 -13.34 -18.33
C ALA A 172 12.30 -12.18 -19.35
N SER A 173 11.36 -11.24 -19.25
CA SER A 173 11.17 -10.17 -20.22
C SER A 173 10.53 -8.93 -19.62
N GLN A 174 10.61 -7.83 -20.36
CA GLN A 174 9.96 -6.55 -20.06
C GLN A 174 8.44 -6.68 -19.92
N ASP A 175 7.81 -7.52 -20.74
CA ASP A 175 6.37 -7.79 -20.62
C ASP A 175 6.01 -8.40 -19.26
N GLY A 176 6.90 -9.27 -18.75
CA GLY A 176 6.81 -9.80 -17.41
C GLY A 176 6.92 -8.71 -16.36
N SER A 177 7.91 -7.82 -16.48
CA SER A 177 8.07 -6.67 -15.57
C SER A 177 6.81 -5.81 -15.54
N ALA A 178 6.29 -5.43 -16.71
CA ALA A 178 5.09 -4.62 -16.82
C ALA A 178 3.86 -5.33 -16.23
N GLN A 179 3.75 -6.66 -16.40
CA GLN A 179 2.66 -7.43 -15.79
C GLN A 179 2.75 -7.47 -14.27
N VAL A 180 3.95 -7.70 -13.72
CA VAL A 180 4.17 -7.69 -12.27
C VAL A 180 3.79 -6.32 -11.69
N LEU A 181 4.18 -5.22 -12.33
CA LEU A 181 3.76 -3.88 -11.89
C LEU A 181 2.24 -3.70 -11.91
N ARG A 182 1.52 -4.25 -12.91
CA ARG A 182 0.05 -4.22 -12.91
C ARG A 182 -0.53 -4.99 -11.73
N ASP A 183 0.04 -6.14 -11.39
CA ASP A 183 -0.41 -6.98 -10.28
C ASP A 183 -0.18 -6.32 -8.92
N LEU A 184 0.85 -5.50 -8.82
CA LEU A 184 1.16 -4.75 -7.61
C LEU A 184 0.07 -3.70 -7.29
N ASP A 185 -0.71 -3.21 -8.26
CA ASP A 185 -1.82 -2.32 -7.93
C ASP A 185 -2.79 -2.99 -6.93
N ARG A 186 -2.94 -2.34 -5.77
CA ARG A 186 -3.80 -2.81 -4.67
C ARG A 186 -5.24 -3.06 -5.10
N ALA A 187 -5.74 -2.37 -6.13
CA ALA A 187 -7.08 -2.55 -6.66
C ALA A 187 -7.28 -3.93 -7.32
N THR A 188 -6.19 -4.59 -7.75
CA THR A 188 -6.24 -5.94 -8.32
C THR A 188 -6.34 -7.03 -7.25
N GLY A 189 -5.93 -6.74 -6.01
CA GLY A 189 -5.85 -7.73 -4.93
C GLY A 189 -4.88 -8.90 -5.21
N ALA A 190 -3.92 -8.75 -6.14
CA ALA A 190 -3.11 -9.87 -6.59
C ALA A 190 -2.04 -10.32 -5.59
N GLY A 191 -1.52 -9.38 -4.81
CA GLY A 191 -0.39 -9.60 -3.92
C GLY A 191 0.51 -8.36 -3.80
N TRP A 192 1.61 -8.51 -3.06
CA TRP A 192 2.65 -7.48 -2.98
C TRP A 192 4.01 -8.08 -2.62
N LEU A 193 5.06 -7.27 -2.74
CA LEU A 193 6.41 -7.59 -2.28
C LEU A 193 6.50 -7.48 -0.76
N THR A 194 7.14 -8.44 -0.10
CA THR A 194 7.28 -8.44 1.35
C THR A 194 8.40 -7.48 1.77
N PRO A 195 8.12 -6.39 2.50
CA PRO A 195 9.16 -5.43 2.91
C PRO A 195 10.08 -6.04 3.97
N LEU A 196 11.34 -5.59 3.99
CA LEU A 196 12.26 -5.92 5.06
C LEU A 196 11.96 -5.07 6.30
N GLN A 197 12.15 -5.65 7.49
CA GLN A 197 11.89 -5.03 8.78
C GLN A 197 13.23 -4.80 9.52
N PRO A 198 13.96 -3.71 9.21
CA PRO A 198 15.24 -3.43 9.85
C PRO A 198 15.08 -3.22 11.36
N LYS A 199 16.06 -3.67 12.14
CA LYS A 199 16.05 -3.55 13.60
C LYS A 199 16.30 -2.11 14.04
N GLY A 200 15.70 -1.72 15.17
CA GLY A 200 15.99 -0.42 15.80
C GLY A 200 15.31 0.79 15.14
N VAL A 201 14.32 0.55 14.29
CA VAL A 201 13.36 1.52 13.76
C VAL A 201 11.93 0.97 13.90
N ALA A 202 10.93 1.84 13.73
CA ALA A 202 9.54 1.39 13.71
C ALA A 202 9.28 0.42 12.54
N SER A 203 8.33 -0.50 12.72
CA SER A 203 7.95 -1.45 11.68
C SER A 203 7.43 -0.70 10.45
N PHE A 204 7.83 -1.15 9.27
CA PHE A 204 7.45 -0.57 7.99
C PHE A 204 6.09 -1.10 7.53
N GLY A 205 5.23 -0.22 7.03
CA GLY A 205 3.88 -0.49 6.54
C GLY A 205 2.68 -0.25 7.47
N PRO A 206 2.77 0.24 8.73
CA PRO A 206 1.60 0.41 9.60
C PRO A 206 0.75 1.65 9.27
N GLY A 207 1.23 2.57 8.42
CA GLY A 207 0.50 3.80 8.09
C GLY A 207 0.75 4.31 6.66
N PHE A 208 0.92 5.62 6.50
CA PHE A 208 1.05 6.20 5.17
C PHE A 208 2.37 5.80 4.53
N THR A 209 2.28 5.19 3.34
CA THR A 209 3.44 4.82 2.53
C THR A 209 3.18 5.10 1.05
N ALA A 210 4.24 5.41 0.31
CA ALA A 210 4.17 5.70 -1.13
C ALA A 210 5.14 4.80 -1.89
N ALA A 211 4.63 4.06 -2.87
CA ALA A 211 5.39 3.19 -3.73
C ALA A 211 5.43 3.73 -5.16
N TYR A 212 6.62 3.74 -5.73
CA TYR A 212 6.93 4.10 -7.10
C TYR A 212 7.54 2.87 -7.73
N ALA A 213 7.04 2.48 -8.91
CA ALA A 213 7.53 1.29 -9.58
C ALA A 213 7.79 1.60 -11.04
N SER A 214 8.85 1.01 -11.59
CA SER A 214 9.26 1.26 -12.96
C SER A 214 9.74 -0.02 -13.62
N VAL A 215 9.48 -0.12 -14.92
CA VAL A 215 10.04 -1.18 -15.77
C VAL A 215 11.46 -0.79 -16.17
N TYR A 216 12.45 -1.57 -15.72
CA TYR A 216 13.84 -1.43 -16.14
C TYR A 216 14.20 -2.64 -17.02
N GLY A 217 13.65 -2.67 -18.25
CA GLY A 217 13.73 -3.85 -19.11
C GLY A 217 13.08 -5.06 -18.45
N HIS A 218 13.77 -6.21 -18.41
CA HIS A 218 13.28 -7.42 -17.73
C HIS A 218 13.29 -7.36 -16.19
N TYR A 219 13.61 -6.21 -15.61
CA TYR A 219 13.50 -5.96 -14.18
C TYR A 219 12.24 -5.15 -13.84
N ALA A 220 11.45 -5.64 -12.90
CA ALA A 220 10.44 -4.83 -12.22
C ALA A 220 11.06 -4.21 -10.97
N VAL A 221 11.18 -2.88 -10.94
CA VAL A 221 11.81 -2.13 -9.86
C VAL A 221 10.74 -1.43 -9.04
N VAL A 222 10.87 -1.48 -7.71
CA VAL A 222 9.94 -0.84 -6.78
C VAL A 222 10.73 -0.12 -5.70
N THR A 223 10.48 1.18 -5.57
CA THR A 223 10.88 2.00 -4.44
C THR A 223 9.67 2.31 -3.58
N TRP A 224 9.71 1.95 -2.30
CA TRP A 224 8.57 2.10 -1.40
C TRP A 224 8.99 2.74 -0.08
N VAL A 225 8.46 3.92 0.19
CA VAL A 225 8.94 4.81 1.25
C VAL A 225 7.87 5.17 2.27
N GLU A 226 8.33 5.46 3.48
CA GLU A 226 7.51 5.77 4.64
C GLU A 226 8.25 6.76 5.56
N ARG A 227 7.50 7.66 6.22
CA ARG A 227 7.97 8.23 7.50
C ARG A 227 7.81 7.21 8.61
N ALA A 228 8.91 6.83 9.25
CA ALA A 228 9.00 5.71 10.19
C ALA A 228 7.79 5.64 11.14
N GLY A 229 7.13 4.48 11.16
CA GLY A 229 5.93 4.24 11.97
C GLY A 229 4.64 4.68 11.27
N GLY A 230 4.69 4.94 9.97
CA GLY A 230 3.54 5.29 9.14
C GLY A 230 3.02 6.71 9.34
N ALA A 231 3.87 7.61 9.85
CA ALA A 231 3.47 9.00 10.09
C ALA A 231 3.06 9.68 8.79
N ARG A 232 2.08 10.59 8.86
CA ARG A 232 1.64 11.36 7.69
C ARG A 232 2.80 12.24 7.21
N PRO A 233 3.15 12.22 5.91
CA PRO A 233 4.15 13.12 5.37
C PRO A 233 3.63 14.56 5.35
N ASP A 234 4.55 15.52 5.35
CA ASP A 234 4.22 16.93 5.25
C ASP A 234 3.63 17.24 3.85
N SER A 235 4.07 16.50 2.83
CA SER A 235 3.50 16.53 1.47
C SER A 235 3.81 15.25 0.68
N LEU A 236 3.15 15.04 -0.47
CA LEU A 236 3.52 13.95 -1.38
C LEU A 236 4.90 14.18 -2.03
N ASN A 237 5.29 15.43 -2.27
CA ASN A 237 6.60 15.77 -2.83
C ASN A 237 7.74 15.32 -1.92
N GLU A 238 7.52 15.38 -0.61
CA GLU A 238 8.48 14.85 0.35
C GLU A 238 8.74 13.36 0.14
N MET A 239 7.68 12.57 -0.11
CA MET A 239 7.81 11.13 -0.36
C MET A 239 8.48 10.86 -1.71
N ILE A 240 8.23 11.69 -2.72
CA ILE A 240 8.93 11.63 -4.01
C ILE A 240 10.43 11.89 -3.80
N ASP A 241 10.80 12.94 -3.06
CA ASP A 241 12.21 13.25 -2.85
C ASP A 241 12.95 12.12 -2.12
N VAL A 242 12.29 11.50 -1.13
CA VAL A 242 12.85 10.34 -0.39
C VAL A 242 12.94 9.11 -1.30
N SER A 243 11.94 8.87 -2.16
CA SER A 243 11.97 7.74 -3.09
C SER A 243 13.10 7.87 -4.11
N LEU A 244 13.35 9.06 -4.65
CA LEU A 244 14.45 9.25 -5.59
C LEU A 244 15.80 8.87 -4.96
N VAL A 245 16.01 9.20 -3.68
CA VAL A 245 17.24 8.83 -2.97
C VAL A 245 17.40 7.32 -2.89
N VAL A 246 16.31 6.61 -2.57
CA VAL A 246 16.29 5.15 -2.42
C VAL A 246 16.40 4.44 -3.78
N GLU A 247 15.87 5.04 -4.85
CA GLU A 247 15.97 4.54 -6.22
C GLU A 247 17.42 4.46 -6.72
N ASN A 248 18.34 5.30 -6.21
CA ASN A 248 19.77 5.20 -6.53
C ASN A 248 20.40 3.85 -6.11
N ALA A 249 19.74 3.04 -5.27
CA ALA A 249 20.15 1.65 -5.07
C ALA A 249 20.10 0.81 -6.38
N GLY A 250 19.35 1.27 -7.38
CA GLY A 250 19.23 0.68 -8.70
C GLY A 250 20.38 0.99 -9.65
N ASP A 251 21.42 1.73 -9.24
CA ASP A 251 22.57 2.09 -10.09
C ASP A 251 23.23 0.88 -10.78
N PHE A 252 23.23 -0.30 -10.13
CA PHE A 252 23.76 -1.53 -10.74
C PHE A 252 22.97 -1.98 -11.99
N LEU A 253 21.69 -1.60 -12.13
CA LEU A 253 20.88 -1.89 -13.31
C LEU A 253 21.30 -1.03 -14.51
N TYR A 254 21.72 0.21 -14.27
CA TYR A 254 22.34 1.05 -15.30
C TYR A 254 23.70 0.47 -15.73
N GLN A 255 24.50 -0.04 -14.78
CA GLN A 255 25.73 -0.76 -15.12
C GLN A 255 25.45 -2.02 -15.97
N ARG A 256 24.37 -2.76 -15.69
CA ARG A 256 23.94 -3.89 -16.53
C ARG A 256 23.53 -3.44 -17.92
N LEU A 257 22.79 -2.34 -18.03
CA LEU A 257 22.41 -1.74 -19.30
C LEU A 257 23.65 -1.35 -20.14
N ASP A 258 24.64 -0.70 -19.53
CA ASP A 258 25.89 -0.31 -20.19
C ASP A 258 26.68 -1.52 -20.68
N LEU A 259 26.76 -2.57 -19.87
CA LEU A 259 27.44 -3.81 -20.23
C LEU A 259 26.76 -4.55 -21.38
N ALA A 260 25.42 -4.59 -21.41
CA ALA A 260 24.66 -5.11 -22.54
C ALA A 260 24.86 -4.25 -23.81
N GLY A 261 25.04 -2.94 -23.64
CA GLY A 261 25.32 -2.01 -24.74
C GLY A 261 26.70 -2.17 -25.36
N ASN A 262 27.70 -2.59 -24.58
CA ASN A 262 29.09 -2.72 -25.02
C ASN A 262 29.43 -4.14 -25.51
N GLY A 263 28.61 -5.16 -25.18
CA GLY A 263 28.80 -6.55 -25.58
C GLY A 263 28.25 -6.93 -26.97
N ALA A 264 27.65 -5.99 -27.70
CA ALA A 264 27.05 -6.21 -29.03
C ALA A 264 28.01 -5.90 -30.21
N SER A 265 29.34 -6.00 -29.99
CA SER A 265 30.37 -5.79 -31.02
C SER A 265 30.96 -7.10 -31.52
#